data_AF-A0A8B5WEB8-F1
#
_entry.id   AF-A0A8B5WEB8-F1
#
_cell.length_a   1.000
_cell.length_b   1.000
_cell.length_c   1.000
_cell.angle_alpha   90.00
_cell.angle_beta   90.00
_cell.angle_gamma   90.00
#
_symmetry.space_group_name_H-M   'P 1'
#
loop_
_entity.id
_entity.type
_entity.pdbx_description
1 polymer ?
#
loop_
_entity_poly.entity_id
_entity_poly.type
_entity_poly.pdbx_seq_one_letter_code
_entity_poly.pdbx_strand_id
1 'polypeptide(L)'
;MPVGHPDLPEQLALMAAGLSGIHVIGTACLGDRSEREVSEALVARLQETTEDTLELALSSSSRADFKAGRVNEVEGWLLSETECLLAALGVAAGGGAHLEDAGVVQRSFLTVTAWGPDRTCQGQVFNPLSDGRGAIWVTIEGDVSDSVRVVLDGVPLVTQAGVGLLTAAVPEADAQRLVELPGRYAVELLDFAQNWIQPLGELVVEPVPDKSGLSGESVANAFCQPSAWGPKNANFGEPFNEQPGGHSALWVQISCVPADTIVVLDNQVLPTTLSEGLVTAVVARHLELGPGSYPVELRSEQAGESLRLGYLEIRP
;
A
#
# COMPACT_ATOMS: atom_id res chain seq x y z
N MET A 1 -8.47 43.47 -0.67
CA MET A 1 -8.74 44.27 0.55
C MET A 1 -7.42 44.74 1.14
N PRO A 2 -7.32 45.99 1.64
CA PRO A 2 -6.12 46.49 2.33
C PRO A 2 -5.86 45.80 3.68
N VAL A 3 -4.59 45.61 4.04
CA VAL A 3 -4.18 44.99 5.32
C VAL A 3 -4.50 45.88 6.54
N GLY A 4 -4.65 47.19 6.34
CA GLY A 4 -5.06 48.13 7.39
C GLY A 4 -6.58 48.25 7.61
N HIS A 5 -7.39 47.44 6.92
CA HIS A 5 -8.85 47.56 7.00
C HIS A 5 -9.38 47.05 8.36
N PRO A 6 -10.32 47.75 9.02
CA PRO A 6 -10.87 47.32 10.32
C PRO A 6 -11.53 45.93 10.26
N ASP A 7 -12.12 45.59 9.12
CA ASP A 7 -12.80 44.30 8.90
C ASP A 7 -11.85 43.17 8.46
N LEU A 8 -10.53 43.39 8.51
CA LEU A 8 -9.54 42.39 8.12
C LEU A 8 -9.73 41.04 8.86
N PRO A 9 -9.95 40.99 10.20
CA PRO A 9 -10.16 39.73 10.91
C PRO A 9 -11.35 38.92 10.39
N GLU A 10 -12.49 39.58 10.11
CA GLU A 10 -13.70 38.92 9.63
C GLU A 10 -13.50 38.36 8.21
N GLN A 11 -12.82 39.12 7.34
CA GLN A 11 -12.53 38.71 5.97
C GLN A 11 -11.51 37.57 5.91
N LEU A 12 -10.53 37.55 6.83
CA LEU A 12 -9.63 36.42 7.00
C LEU A 12 -10.40 35.17 7.45
N ALA A 13 -11.30 35.29 8.41
CA ALA A 13 -12.12 34.17 8.88
C ALA A 13 -12.99 33.60 7.74
N LEU A 14 -13.67 34.47 6.97
CA LEU A 14 -14.46 34.06 5.80
C LEU A 14 -13.62 33.37 4.72
N MET A 15 -12.44 33.92 4.41
CA MET A 15 -11.51 33.31 3.45
C MET A 15 -11.01 31.95 3.95
N ALA A 16 -10.59 31.88 5.22
CA ALA A 16 -10.05 30.68 5.83
C ALA A 16 -11.10 29.58 5.97
N ALA A 17 -12.36 29.94 6.30
CA ALA A 17 -13.48 29.01 6.36
C ALA A 17 -13.82 28.39 4.99
N GLY A 18 -13.49 29.09 3.90
CA GLY A 18 -13.64 28.60 2.52
C GLY A 18 -12.52 27.66 2.05
N LEU A 19 -11.48 27.42 2.86
CA LEU A 19 -10.40 26.50 2.51
C LEU A 19 -10.87 25.04 2.63
N SER A 20 -10.54 24.25 1.61
CA SER A 20 -10.83 22.81 1.56
C SER A 20 -9.62 22.00 2.03
N GLY A 21 -9.85 20.82 2.61
CA GLY A 21 -8.78 19.88 2.98
C GLY A 21 -7.90 20.32 4.16
N ILE A 22 -8.24 21.42 4.83
CA ILE A 22 -7.43 21.98 5.93
C ILE A 22 -7.71 21.37 7.30
N HIS A 23 -8.62 20.39 7.45
CA HIS A 23 -9.07 19.98 8.80
C HIS A 23 -7.94 19.36 9.64
N VAL A 24 -7.19 18.40 9.10
CA VAL A 24 -6.06 17.75 9.80
C VAL A 24 -4.98 18.78 10.12
N ILE A 25 -4.54 19.52 9.10
CA ILE A 25 -3.48 20.53 9.22
C ILE A 25 -3.90 21.65 10.18
N GLY A 26 -5.10 22.18 10.00
CA GLY A 26 -5.66 23.27 10.77
C GLY A 26 -5.90 22.89 12.22
N THR A 27 -6.32 21.66 12.53
CA THR A 27 -6.49 21.20 13.92
C THR A 27 -5.13 21.10 14.63
N ALA A 28 -4.12 20.51 13.99
CA ALA A 28 -2.76 20.45 14.53
C ALA A 28 -2.17 21.84 14.73
N CYS A 29 -2.38 22.74 13.76
CA CYS A 29 -1.98 24.14 13.85
C CYS A 29 -2.76 24.91 14.91
N LEU A 30 -4.04 24.62 15.14
CA LEU A 30 -4.88 25.32 16.12
C LEU A 30 -4.39 25.06 17.54
N GLY A 31 -4.17 23.79 17.90
CA GLY A 31 -3.82 23.40 19.26
C GLY A 31 -4.89 23.85 20.26
N ASP A 32 -4.46 24.45 21.37
CA ASP A 32 -5.36 24.98 22.41
C ASP A 32 -5.77 26.45 22.19
N ARG A 33 -5.41 27.05 21.04
CA ARG A 33 -5.68 28.47 20.75
C ARG A 33 -7.14 28.68 20.36
N SER A 34 -7.70 29.81 20.78
CA SER A 34 -9.01 30.28 20.34
C SER A 34 -8.96 30.92 18.94
N GLU A 35 -10.11 30.98 18.26
CA GLU A 35 -10.25 31.67 16.96
C GLU A 35 -9.69 33.10 17.02
N ARG A 36 -10.01 33.83 18.10
CA ARG A 36 -9.54 35.20 18.32
C ARG A 36 -8.01 35.28 18.40
N GLU A 37 -7.36 34.37 19.13
CA GLU A 37 -5.90 34.36 19.27
C GLU A 37 -5.20 34.06 17.94
N VAL A 38 -5.73 33.10 17.17
CA VAL A 38 -5.19 32.78 15.85
C VAL A 38 -5.39 33.93 14.86
N SER A 39 -6.57 34.55 14.87
CA SER A 39 -6.89 35.71 14.02
C SER A 39 -5.99 36.92 14.35
N GLU A 40 -5.82 37.24 15.64
CA GLU A 40 -4.93 38.33 16.09
C GLU A 40 -3.47 38.07 15.68
N ALA A 41 -2.97 36.84 15.83
CA ALA A 41 -1.63 36.47 15.41
C ALA A 41 -1.44 36.58 13.89
N LEU A 42 -2.41 36.12 13.09
CA LEU A 42 -2.36 36.23 11.64
C LEU A 42 -2.39 37.69 11.17
N VAL A 43 -3.26 38.52 11.76
CA VAL A 43 -3.33 39.95 11.45
C VAL A 43 -2.02 40.67 11.77
N ALA A 44 -1.45 40.41 12.95
CA ALA A 44 -0.18 41.00 13.37
C ALA A 44 0.93 40.69 12.35
N ARG A 45 1.00 39.44 11.89
CA ARG A 45 1.97 39.01 10.87
C ARG A 45 1.77 39.66 9.50
N LEU A 46 0.53 39.86 9.08
CA LEU A 46 0.25 40.51 7.79
C LEU A 46 0.61 41.99 7.83
N GLN A 47 0.48 42.65 8.98
CA GLN A 47 0.86 44.05 9.19
C GLN A 47 2.38 44.30 9.16
N GLU A 48 3.20 43.26 9.32
CA GLU A 48 4.65 43.36 9.14
C GLU A 48 5.06 43.50 7.66
N THR A 49 4.14 43.19 6.74
CA THR A 49 4.39 43.31 5.30
C THR A 49 4.15 44.74 4.82
N THR A 50 4.82 45.12 3.73
CA THR A 50 4.59 46.41 3.05
C THR A 50 3.55 46.29 1.92
N GLU A 51 2.80 45.20 1.88
CA GLU A 51 1.91 44.87 0.77
C GLU A 51 0.52 45.49 0.94
N ASP A 52 0.00 46.07 -0.14
CA ASP A 52 -1.27 46.82 -0.10
C ASP A 52 -2.51 45.91 -0.19
N THR A 53 -2.37 44.64 -0.55
CA THR A 53 -3.48 43.69 -0.69
C THR A 53 -3.27 42.47 0.19
N LEU A 54 -4.37 41.93 0.72
CA LEU A 54 -4.35 40.72 1.53
C LEU A 54 -3.65 39.53 0.85
N GLU A 55 -3.89 39.30 -0.45
CA GLU A 55 -3.27 38.21 -1.20
C GLU A 55 -1.74 38.35 -1.27
N LEU A 56 -1.25 39.56 -1.58
CA LEU A 56 0.19 39.84 -1.61
C LEU A 56 0.78 39.75 -0.21
N ALA A 57 0.09 40.24 0.81
CA ALA A 57 0.53 40.17 2.20
C ALA A 57 0.67 38.71 2.69
N LEU A 58 -0.31 37.84 2.39
CA LEU A 58 -0.25 36.41 2.71
C LEU A 58 0.94 35.74 2.00
N SER A 59 1.13 35.99 0.71
CA SER A 59 2.24 35.42 -0.06
C SER A 59 3.61 35.92 0.43
N SER A 60 3.72 37.22 0.70
CA SER A 60 4.95 37.87 1.19
C SER A 60 5.31 37.39 2.60
N SER A 61 4.32 37.27 3.49
CA SER A 61 4.51 36.77 4.86
C SER A 61 4.91 35.29 4.89
N SER A 62 4.26 34.42 4.08
CA SER A 62 4.66 33.00 3.94
C SER A 62 6.10 32.86 3.43
N ARG A 63 6.51 33.62 2.41
CA ARG A 63 7.91 33.61 1.95
C ARG A 63 8.90 34.08 3.00
N ALA A 64 8.54 35.12 3.77
CA ALA A 64 9.37 35.64 4.85
C ALA A 64 9.55 34.60 5.97
N ASP A 65 8.53 33.79 6.25
CA ASP A 65 8.59 32.69 7.21
C ASP A 65 9.55 31.60 6.83
N PHE A 66 9.46 31.09 5.60
CA PHE A 66 10.41 30.09 5.12
C PHE A 66 11.85 30.62 5.18
N LYS A 67 12.06 31.87 4.78
CA LYS A 67 13.39 32.50 4.84
C LYS A 67 13.91 32.65 6.28
N ALA A 68 13.02 32.90 7.23
CA ALA A 68 13.35 33.07 8.65
C ALA A 68 13.37 31.74 9.43
N GLY A 69 13.01 30.61 8.81
CA GLY A 69 12.89 29.32 9.48
C GLY A 69 11.68 29.22 10.42
N ARG A 70 10.67 30.08 10.26
CA ARG A 70 9.40 30.02 11.03
C ARG A 70 8.43 29.09 10.34
N VAL A 71 8.67 27.80 10.50
CA VAL A 71 7.90 26.74 9.86
C VAL A 71 7.32 25.80 10.90
N ASN A 72 6.18 25.20 10.59
CA ASN A 72 5.54 24.16 11.39
C ASN A 72 5.56 22.86 10.57
N GLU A 73 6.01 21.78 11.19
CA GLU A 73 5.93 20.45 10.61
C GLU A 73 4.67 19.77 11.14
N VAL A 74 3.75 19.42 10.22
CA VAL A 74 2.48 18.76 10.55
C VAL A 74 2.30 17.58 9.62
N GLU A 75 2.33 16.36 10.16
CA GLU A 75 2.14 15.12 9.37
C GLU A 75 3.08 15.03 8.15
N GLY A 76 4.34 15.44 8.31
CA GLY A 76 5.36 15.47 7.25
C GLY A 76 5.24 16.64 6.26
N TRP A 77 4.28 17.54 6.45
CA TRP A 77 4.18 18.79 5.70
C TRP A 77 4.92 19.91 6.39
N LEU A 78 5.74 20.63 5.64
CA LEU A 78 6.42 21.83 6.12
C LEU A 78 5.62 23.08 5.70
N LEU A 79 4.96 23.71 6.65
CA LEU A 79 4.12 24.89 6.44
C LEU A 79 4.82 26.13 6.98
N SER A 80 4.70 27.27 6.30
CA SER A 80 5.00 28.54 6.94
C SER A 80 4.10 28.76 8.16
N GLU A 81 4.57 29.51 9.15
CA GLU A 81 3.72 29.92 10.28
C GLU A 81 2.46 30.65 9.80
N THR A 82 2.56 31.48 8.76
CA THR A 82 1.42 32.14 8.11
C THR A 82 0.39 31.13 7.57
N GLU A 83 0.82 30.10 6.84
CA GLU A 83 -0.07 29.04 6.34
C GLU A 83 -0.71 28.25 7.47
N CYS A 84 0.07 27.94 8.51
CA CYS A 84 -0.41 27.22 9.69
C CYS A 84 -1.47 28.02 10.45
N LEU A 85 -1.26 29.32 10.65
CA LEU A 85 -2.26 30.22 11.25
C LEU A 85 -3.51 30.36 10.38
N LEU A 86 -3.38 30.44 9.05
CA LEU A 86 -4.52 30.52 8.16
C LEU A 86 -5.35 29.23 8.18
N ALA A 87 -4.70 28.06 8.18
CA ALA A 87 -5.38 26.77 8.31
C ALA A 87 -6.07 26.63 9.69
N ALA A 88 -5.39 27.03 10.77
CA ALA A 88 -5.95 27.04 12.12
C ALA A 88 -7.17 27.97 12.23
N LEU A 89 -7.11 29.16 11.62
CA LEU A 89 -8.24 30.10 11.59
C LEU A 89 -9.42 29.50 10.84
N GLY A 90 -9.16 28.79 9.74
CA GLY A 90 -10.20 28.11 8.97
C GLY A 90 -10.93 27.08 9.81
N VAL A 91 -10.21 26.24 10.57
CA VAL A 91 -10.83 25.27 11.50
C VAL A 91 -11.57 25.96 12.64
N ALA A 92 -10.98 26.98 13.25
CA ALA A 92 -11.58 27.70 14.38
C ALA A 92 -12.88 28.43 13.99
N ALA A 93 -12.95 28.97 12.77
CA ALA A 93 -14.14 29.61 12.21
C ALA A 93 -15.22 28.60 11.72
N GLY A 94 -15.04 27.30 11.99
CA GLY A 94 -15.96 26.25 11.57
C GLY A 94 -15.77 25.76 10.13
N GLY A 95 -14.75 26.23 9.43
CA GLY A 95 -14.28 25.66 8.17
C GLY A 95 -13.67 24.27 8.38
N GLY A 96 -13.68 23.44 7.33
CA GLY A 96 -13.23 22.05 7.42
C GLY A 96 -14.20 21.08 8.11
N ALA A 97 -15.17 21.56 8.91
CA ALA A 97 -16.24 20.71 9.46
C ALA A 97 -17.20 20.17 8.37
N HIS A 98 -17.21 20.78 7.19
CA HIS A 98 -18.00 20.28 6.05
C HIS A 98 -17.43 19.01 5.40
N LEU A 99 -16.24 18.54 5.77
CA LEU A 99 -15.74 17.25 5.27
C LEU A 99 -16.44 16.05 5.92
N GLU A 100 -16.95 16.18 7.15
CA GLU A 100 -17.68 15.08 7.78
C GLU A 100 -19.09 14.88 7.18
N ASP A 101 -19.71 15.94 6.64
CA ASP A 101 -21.06 15.88 6.05
C ASP A 101 -21.10 15.80 4.51
N ALA A 102 -20.02 16.18 3.81
CA ALA A 102 -20.01 16.10 2.35
C ALA A 102 -19.88 14.66 1.82
N GLY A 103 -19.46 13.71 2.67
CA GLY A 103 -19.15 12.34 2.27
C GLY A 103 -17.97 12.29 1.30
N VAL A 104 -17.21 11.21 1.35
CA VAL A 104 -16.20 10.97 0.32
C VAL A 104 -16.93 10.66 -0.99
N VAL A 105 -16.59 11.36 -2.07
CA VAL A 105 -17.26 11.15 -3.37
C VAL A 105 -16.53 10.05 -4.12
N GLN A 106 -17.20 8.92 -4.34
CA GLN A 106 -16.64 7.85 -5.15
C GLN A 106 -16.56 8.27 -6.62
N ARG A 107 -15.35 8.33 -7.17
CA ARG A 107 -15.09 8.76 -8.54
C ARG A 107 -13.81 8.12 -9.07
N SER A 108 -13.82 7.71 -10.33
CA SER A 108 -12.57 7.40 -11.05
C SER A 108 -11.91 8.72 -11.48
N PHE A 109 -10.72 9.00 -10.98
CA PHE A 109 -9.94 10.21 -11.27
C PHE A 109 -8.52 9.92 -11.80
N LEU A 110 -8.04 8.68 -11.71
CA LEU A 110 -6.81 8.20 -12.35
C LEU A 110 -7.07 6.96 -13.20
N THR A 111 -6.36 6.83 -14.32
CA THR A 111 -6.33 5.60 -15.12
C THR A 111 -5.32 4.64 -14.50
N VAL A 112 -5.80 3.68 -13.70
CA VAL A 112 -4.97 2.64 -13.08
C VAL A 112 -4.84 1.46 -14.04
N THR A 113 -3.61 1.06 -14.35
CA THR A 113 -3.32 -0.07 -15.25
C THR A 113 -3.07 -1.36 -14.50
N ALA A 114 -2.48 -1.29 -13.30
CA ALA A 114 -2.25 -2.41 -12.41
C ALA A 114 -2.03 -1.92 -10.98
N TRP A 115 -2.21 -2.79 -9.99
CA TRP A 115 -1.82 -2.54 -8.61
C TRP A 115 -1.52 -3.85 -7.91
N GLY A 116 -0.79 -3.80 -6.80
CA GLY A 116 -0.55 -4.98 -5.99
C GLY A 116 0.27 -4.71 -4.73
N PRO A 117 0.50 -5.73 -3.90
CA PRO A 117 -0.08 -7.08 -4.01
C PRO A 117 -1.58 -7.08 -3.68
N ASP A 118 -2.34 -7.98 -4.32
CA ASP A 118 -3.77 -8.21 -4.07
C ASP A 118 -4.01 -9.36 -3.07
N ARG A 119 -2.95 -10.05 -2.64
CA ARG A 119 -3.03 -11.22 -1.76
C ARG A 119 -1.77 -11.43 -0.92
N THR A 120 -1.93 -12.09 0.22
CA THR A 120 -0.85 -12.62 1.07
C THR A 120 -1.37 -13.72 1.99
N CYS A 121 -0.47 -14.40 2.69
CA CYS A 121 -0.77 -15.40 3.71
C CYS A 121 -0.84 -14.73 5.10
N GLN A 122 -1.67 -15.27 5.99
CA GLN A 122 -1.67 -14.90 7.39
C GLN A 122 -0.27 -15.09 8.00
N GLY A 123 0.23 -14.07 8.69
CA GLY A 123 1.57 -14.00 9.26
C GLY A 123 2.67 -13.61 8.27
N GLN A 124 2.38 -13.45 6.98
CA GLN A 124 3.37 -13.07 5.96
C GLN A 124 3.17 -11.62 5.50
N VAL A 125 4.18 -10.79 5.72
CA VAL A 125 4.22 -9.42 5.19
C VAL A 125 4.23 -9.46 3.66
N PHE A 126 3.39 -8.65 3.05
CA PHE A 126 3.20 -8.56 1.62
C PHE A 126 4.13 -7.51 1.00
N ASN A 127 4.77 -7.84 -0.13
CA ASN A 127 5.73 -6.98 -0.84
C ASN A 127 6.72 -6.28 0.14
N PRO A 128 7.54 -7.05 0.86
CA PRO A 128 8.39 -6.52 1.93
C PRO A 128 9.45 -5.57 1.37
N LEU A 129 9.60 -4.42 2.02
CA LEU A 129 10.69 -3.49 1.84
C LEU A 129 11.93 -3.98 2.60
N SER A 130 13.10 -3.36 2.34
CA SER A 130 14.36 -3.74 3.00
C SER A 130 14.36 -3.57 4.52
N ASP A 131 13.40 -2.82 5.06
CA ASP A 131 13.20 -2.60 6.50
C ASP A 131 12.11 -3.52 7.09
N GLY A 132 11.57 -4.46 6.32
CA GLY A 132 10.55 -5.42 6.76
C GLY A 132 9.12 -4.91 6.67
N ARG A 133 8.88 -3.64 6.30
CA ARG A 133 7.52 -3.11 6.10
C ARG A 133 6.88 -3.67 4.84
N GLY A 134 5.56 -3.78 4.84
CA GLY A 134 4.81 -4.08 3.61
C GLY A 134 4.65 -2.85 2.72
N ALA A 135 4.39 -3.05 1.43
CA ALA A 135 4.12 -1.95 0.51
C ALA A 135 3.05 -2.29 -0.53
N ILE A 136 2.21 -1.31 -0.86
CA ILE A 136 1.29 -1.37 -2.01
C ILE A 136 1.87 -0.52 -3.13
N TRP A 137 1.87 -1.05 -4.35
CA TRP A 137 2.22 -0.30 -5.56
C TRP A 137 1.01 -0.17 -6.48
N VAL A 138 0.92 0.95 -7.20
CA VAL A 138 -0.15 1.24 -8.14
C VAL A 138 0.43 1.86 -9.40
N THR A 139 0.29 1.18 -10.54
CA THR A 139 0.71 1.65 -11.85
C THR A 139 -0.43 2.41 -12.52
N ILE A 140 -0.11 3.55 -13.12
CA ILE A 140 -1.07 4.54 -13.58
C ILE A 140 -0.60 5.18 -14.89
N GLU A 141 -1.54 5.74 -15.66
CA GLU A 141 -1.23 6.55 -16.83
C GLU A 141 -1.22 8.04 -16.48
N GLY A 142 -0.15 8.75 -16.86
CA GLY A 142 -0.02 10.19 -16.68
C GLY A 142 0.62 10.60 -15.35
N ASP A 143 0.54 11.91 -15.07
CA ASP A 143 1.06 12.51 -13.85
C ASP A 143 0.03 12.43 -12.72
N VAL A 144 0.51 12.36 -11.48
CA VAL A 144 -0.34 12.35 -10.28
C VAL A 144 -0.15 13.63 -9.50
N SER A 145 -1.26 14.15 -8.97
CA SER A 145 -1.20 15.21 -7.97
C SER A 145 -0.55 14.71 -6.67
N ASP A 146 0.26 15.56 -6.04
CA ASP A 146 0.78 15.30 -4.69
C ASP A 146 -0.32 15.15 -3.62
N SER A 147 -1.58 15.43 -3.99
CA SER A 147 -2.76 15.21 -3.15
C SER A 147 -3.28 13.77 -3.12
N VAL A 148 -2.72 12.85 -3.93
CA VAL A 148 -3.20 11.47 -3.97
C VAL A 148 -2.47 10.60 -2.95
N ARG A 149 -3.23 9.77 -2.24
CA ARG A 149 -2.74 8.76 -1.29
C ARG A 149 -3.36 7.41 -1.58
N VAL A 150 -2.61 6.33 -1.36
CA VAL A 150 -3.18 4.99 -1.24
C VAL A 150 -3.79 4.86 0.15
N VAL A 151 -4.99 4.29 0.22
CA VAL A 151 -5.71 3.99 1.45
C VAL A 151 -5.85 2.48 1.57
N LEU A 152 -5.55 1.93 2.74
CA LEU A 152 -5.70 0.52 3.06
C LEU A 152 -6.61 0.37 4.28
N ASP A 153 -7.77 -0.25 4.07
CA ASP A 153 -8.81 -0.45 5.09
C ASP A 153 -9.19 0.85 5.82
N GLY A 154 -9.40 1.92 5.04
CA GLY A 154 -9.73 3.25 5.55
C GLY A 154 -8.55 4.04 6.13
N VAL A 155 -7.34 3.47 6.20
CA VAL A 155 -6.15 4.14 6.72
C VAL A 155 -5.30 4.69 5.56
N PRO A 156 -5.14 6.02 5.43
CA PRO A 156 -4.23 6.60 4.44
C PRO A 156 -2.78 6.23 4.71
N LEU A 157 -2.07 5.81 3.67
CA LEU A 157 -0.67 5.40 3.74
C LEU A 157 0.27 6.50 3.25
N VAL A 158 1.51 6.49 3.76
CA VAL A 158 2.59 7.34 3.23
C VAL A 158 2.88 6.91 1.80
N THR A 159 2.45 7.73 0.85
CA THR A 159 2.49 7.45 -0.60
C THR A 159 3.53 8.34 -1.27
N GLN A 160 4.45 7.72 -2.00
CA GLN A 160 5.40 8.39 -2.88
C GLN A 160 4.91 8.26 -4.32
N ALA A 161 4.81 9.39 -5.01
CA ALA A 161 4.49 9.44 -6.43
C ALA A 161 5.77 9.51 -7.26
N GLY A 162 5.92 8.56 -8.19
CA GLY A 162 6.91 8.57 -9.26
C GLY A 162 6.24 8.65 -10.63
N VAL A 163 7.04 8.65 -11.69
CA VAL A 163 6.52 8.67 -13.06
C VAL A 163 5.77 7.37 -13.35
N GLY A 164 4.45 7.43 -13.44
CA GLY A 164 3.57 6.28 -13.74
C GLY A 164 3.41 5.25 -12.61
N LEU A 165 3.90 5.55 -11.40
CA LEU A 165 3.90 4.62 -10.27
C LEU A 165 3.66 5.35 -8.95
N LEU A 166 2.70 4.85 -8.17
CA LEU A 166 2.57 5.17 -6.75
C LEU A 166 3.13 4.01 -5.93
N THR A 167 3.90 4.31 -4.90
CA THR A 167 4.32 3.33 -3.89
C THR A 167 3.92 3.82 -2.51
N ALA A 168 3.19 3.00 -1.78
CA ALA A 168 2.71 3.31 -0.45
C ALA A 168 3.27 2.33 0.57
N ALA A 169 4.00 2.84 1.56
CA ALA A 169 4.55 2.04 2.63
C ALA A 169 3.50 1.82 3.72
N VAL A 170 3.33 0.57 4.13
CA VAL A 170 2.47 0.19 5.25
C VAL A 170 3.32 0.20 6.52
N PRO A 171 2.96 0.99 7.56
CA PRO A 171 3.68 0.96 8.84
C PRO A 171 3.79 -0.47 9.37
N GLU A 172 4.91 -0.80 10.01
CA GLU A 172 5.19 -2.18 10.48
C GLU A 172 4.08 -2.72 11.39
N ALA A 173 3.62 -1.90 12.34
CA ALA A 173 2.54 -2.29 13.26
C ALA A 173 1.22 -2.58 12.52
N ASP A 174 0.91 -1.82 11.47
CA ASP A 174 -0.29 -2.04 10.66
C ASP A 174 -0.14 -3.25 9.74
N ALA A 175 1.02 -3.42 9.10
CA ALA A 175 1.31 -4.58 8.27
C ALA A 175 1.17 -5.88 9.08
N GLN A 176 1.73 -5.90 10.29
CA GLN A 176 1.64 -7.03 11.22
C GLN A 176 0.18 -7.30 11.62
N ARG A 177 -0.56 -6.27 12.03
CA ARG A 177 -1.98 -6.39 12.39
C ARG A 177 -2.84 -6.93 11.24
N LEU A 178 -2.60 -6.47 10.02
CA LEU A 178 -3.33 -6.91 8.83
C LEU A 178 -3.08 -8.38 8.54
N VAL A 179 -1.83 -8.84 8.63
CA VAL A 179 -1.49 -10.24 8.32
C VAL A 179 -1.83 -11.18 9.47
N GLU A 180 -2.09 -10.71 10.69
CA GLU A 180 -2.51 -11.55 11.81
C GLU A 180 -3.93 -12.11 11.64
N LEU A 181 -4.80 -11.40 10.93
CA LEU A 181 -6.20 -11.76 10.75
C LEU A 181 -6.49 -12.08 9.28
N PRO A 182 -6.93 -13.31 8.96
CA PRO A 182 -7.42 -13.61 7.63
C PRO A 182 -8.62 -12.72 7.30
N GLY A 183 -8.64 -12.15 6.10
CA GLY A 183 -9.61 -11.12 5.77
C GLY A 183 -9.46 -10.52 4.38
N ARG A 184 -10.37 -9.62 4.05
CA ARG A 184 -10.35 -8.78 2.85
C ARG A 184 -10.25 -7.34 3.31
N TYR A 185 -9.24 -6.63 2.83
CA TYR A 185 -8.94 -5.27 3.23
C TYR A 185 -9.05 -4.37 2.00
N ALA A 186 -9.92 -3.37 2.05
CA ALA A 186 -10.14 -2.48 0.91
C ALA A 186 -8.86 -1.71 0.56
N VAL A 187 -8.56 -1.61 -0.73
CA VAL A 187 -7.47 -0.79 -1.26
C VAL A 187 -8.05 0.26 -2.19
N GLU A 188 -7.75 1.52 -1.91
CA GLU A 188 -8.35 2.67 -2.58
C GLU A 188 -7.32 3.77 -2.85
N LEU A 189 -7.62 4.69 -3.76
CA LEU A 189 -6.91 5.95 -3.92
C LEU A 189 -7.78 7.08 -3.39
N LEU A 190 -7.22 7.93 -2.53
CA LEU A 190 -7.85 9.13 -2.00
C LEU A 190 -7.14 10.36 -2.56
N ASP A 191 -7.87 11.23 -3.26
CA ASP A 191 -7.45 12.59 -3.52
C ASP A 191 -8.01 13.50 -2.42
N PHE A 192 -7.18 13.83 -1.42
CA PHE A 192 -7.64 14.60 -0.26
C PHE A 192 -7.90 16.08 -0.58
N ALA A 193 -7.37 16.60 -1.70
CA ALA A 193 -7.66 17.98 -2.12
C ALA A 193 -9.07 18.10 -2.71
N GLN A 194 -9.55 17.04 -3.37
CA GLN A 194 -10.87 16.98 -3.99
C GLN A 194 -11.91 16.18 -3.17
N ASN A 195 -11.47 15.50 -2.11
CA ASN A 195 -12.26 14.53 -1.34
C ASN A 195 -12.88 13.42 -2.23
N TRP A 196 -12.09 12.92 -3.18
CA TRP A 196 -12.51 11.84 -4.08
C TRP A 196 -11.86 10.52 -3.68
N ILE A 197 -12.63 9.44 -3.78
CA ILE A 197 -12.11 8.08 -3.61
C ILE A 197 -12.31 7.25 -4.86
N GLN A 198 -11.26 6.52 -5.23
CA GLN A 198 -11.27 5.57 -6.33
C GLN A 198 -10.91 4.18 -5.80
N PRO A 199 -11.88 3.26 -5.69
CA PRO A 199 -11.60 1.88 -5.29
C PRO A 199 -10.68 1.18 -6.29
N LEU A 200 -9.69 0.45 -5.78
CA LEU A 200 -8.79 -0.39 -6.60
C LEU A 200 -9.15 -1.87 -6.51
N GLY A 201 -9.52 -2.33 -5.31
CA GLY A 201 -9.89 -3.71 -5.03
C GLY A 201 -9.68 -4.07 -3.57
N GLU A 202 -9.27 -5.30 -3.30
CA GLU A 202 -9.07 -5.81 -1.94
C GLU A 202 -7.74 -6.55 -1.83
N LEU A 203 -6.98 -6.27 -0.78
CA LEU A 203 -5.90 -7.14 -0.32
C LEU A 203 -6.52 -8.32 0.43
N VAL A 204 -6.28 -9.53 -0.06
CA VAL A 204 -6.78 -10.77 0.58
C VAL A 204 -5.69 -11.38 1.45
N VAL A 205 -5.91 -11.43 2.76
CA VAL A 205 -5.08 -12.20 3.70
C VAL A 205 -5.72 -13.57 3.85
N GLU A 206 -5.10 -14.58 3.24
CA GLU A 206 -5.58 -15.96 3.30
C GLU A 206 -5.17 -16.62 4.63
N PRO A 207 -6.04 -17.42 5.25
CA PRO A 207 -5.67 -18.15 6.45
C PRO A 207 -4.54 -19.12 6.15
N VAL A 208 -3.65 -19.31 7.14
CA VAL A 208 -2.75 -20.47 7.10
C VAL A 208 -3.63 -21.72 7.07
N PRO A 209 -3.36 -22.70 6.18
CA PRO A 209 -4.28 -23.82 5.97
C PRO A 209 -4.48 -24.64 7.24
N ASP A 210 -5.70 -25.13 7.46
CA ASP A 210 -6.00 -25.98 8.61
C ASP A 210 -5.23 -27.30 8.51
N LYS A 211 -4.48 -27.57 9.58
CA LYS A 211 -3.34 -28.51 9.65
C LYS A 211 -3.78 -29.98 9.76
N SER A 212 -5.08 -30.24 9.72
CA SER A 212 -5.68 -31.55 10.03
C SER A 212 -5.70 -32.56 8.87
N GLY A 213 -5.22 -32.19 7.67
CA GLY A 213 -5.21 -33.08 6.49
C GLY A 213 -3.83 -33.50 5.97
N LEU A 214 -2.75 -32.87 6.43
CA LEU A 214 -1.38 -33.17 5.98
C LEU A 214 -0.76 -34.23 6.90
N SER A 215 -0.79 -35.49 6.49
CA SER A 215 -0.08 -36.58 7.18
C SER A 215 1.44 -36.44 6.97
N GLY A 216 2.14 -35.74 7.87
CA GLY A 216 3.60 -35.67 7.89
C GLY A 216 4.16 -34.48 8.68
N GLU A 217 5.13 -34.74 9.55
CA GLU A 217 5.65 -33.92 10.68
C GLU A 217 6.31 -32.55 10.37
N SER A 218 6.08 -31.91 9.23
CA SER A 218 6.64 -30.56 8.99
C SER A 218 5.53 -29.60 8.60
N VAL A 219 5.12 -28.78 9.55
CA VAL A 219 4.13 -27.72 9.37
C VAL A 219 4.84 -26.51 8.79
N ALA A 220 4.79 -26.35 7.47
CA ALA A 220 5.34 -25.18 6.83
C ALA A 220 4.34 -24.02 6.91
N ASN A 221 4.60 -23.04 7.79
CA ASN A 221 3.81 -21.81 7.92
C ASN A 221 4.08 -20.80 6.79
N ALA A 222 5.15 -20.99 6.03
CA ALA A 222 5.59 -20.08 4.99
C ALA A 222 4.81 -20.25 3.67
N PHE A 223 4.05 -21.34 3.49
CA PHE A 223 3.29 -21.61 2.27
C PHE A 223 1.78 -21.50 2.51
N CYS A 224 1.04 -20.91 1.56
CA CYS A 224 -0.42 -21.01 1.53
C CYS A 224 -0.87 -22.40 1.05
N GLN A 225 -2.17 -22.69 1.17
CA GLN A 225 -2.72 -23.95 0.66
C GLN A 225 -2.61 -23.95 -0.88
N PRO A 226 -1.94 -24.94 -1.49
CA PRO A 226 -2.01 -25.12 -2.93
C PRO A 226 -3.46 -25.43 -3.33
N SER A 227 -4.01 -24.66 -4.27
CA SER A 227 -5.36 -24.91 -4.80
C SER A 227 -5.38 -26.08 -5.76
N ALA A 228 -4.28 -26.29 -6.49
CA ALA A 228 -4.08 -27.42 -7.39
C ALA A 228 -2.59 -27.65 -7.68
N TRP A 229 -2.25 -28.86 -8.13
CA TRP A 229 -0.92 -29.16 -8.65
C TRP A 229 -0.97 -30.35 -9.61
N GLY A 230 0.01 -30.45 -10.48
CA GLY A 230 0.16 -31.61 -11.36
C GLY A 230 1.40 -31.59 -12.27
N PRO A 231 1.53 -32.62 -13.12
CA PRO A 231 0.68 -33.81 -13.16
C PRO A 231 0.87 -34.73 -11.93
N LYS A 232 -0.16 -35.53 -11.61
CA LYS A 232 -0.13 -36.54 -10.52
C LYS A 232 0.22 -37.94 -11.00
N ASN A 233 0.13 -38.18 -12.31
CA ASN A 233 0.43 -39.45 -12.96
C ASN A 233 1.14 -39.17 -14.28
N ALA A 234 2.07 -40.03 -14.68
CA ALA A 234 2.68 -40.09 -16.00
C ALA A 234 3.00 -41.54 -16.38
N ASN A 235 3.31 -41.80 -17.64
CA ASN A 235 3.75 -43.13 -18.10
C ASN A 235 5.27 -43.15 -18.23
N PHE A 236 5.86 -44.31 -17.96
CA PHE A 236 7.29 -44.53 -18.09
C PHE A 236 7.74 -44.32 -19.54
N GLY A 237 8.82 -43.56 -19.72
CA GLY A 237 9.38 -43.25 -21.04
C GLY A 237 8.64 -42.17 -21.83
N GLU A 238 7.50 -41.66 -21.34
CA GLU A 238 6.77 -40.56 -21.97
C GLU A 238 6.98 -39.24 -21.22
N PRO A 239 7.17 -38.09 -21.91
CA PRO A 239 7.20 -36.80 -21.26
C PRO A 239 5.82 -36.45 -20.69
N PHE A 240 5.78 -35.71 -19.59
CA PHE A 240 4.55 -35.23 -18.98
C PHE A 240 4.55 -33.71 -18.87
N ASN A 241 3.41 -33.09 -19.19
CA ASN A 241 3.31 -31.62 -19.30
C ASN A 241 4.50 -31.04 -20.11
N GLU A 242 4.66 -31.58 -21.32
CA GLU A 242 5.83 -31.37 -22.16
C GLU A 242 6.05 -29.87 -22.47
N GLN A 243 7.26 -29.39 -22.19
CA GLN A 243 7.70 -28.03 -22.46
C GLN A 243 8.37 -27.93 -23.84
N PRO A 244 8.48 -26.73 -24.44
CA PRO A 244 9.30 -26.52 -25.62
C PRO A 244 10.72 -27.07 -25.41
N GLY A 245 11.12 -28.07 -26.21
CA GLY A 245 12.37 -28.82 -26.04
C GLY A 245 12.20 -30.26 -25.53
N GLY A 246 10.98 -30.67 -25.22
CA GLY A 246 10.64 -32.05 -24.88
C GLY A 246 11.03 -32.46 -23.45
N HIS A 247 11.09 -31.49 -22.54
CA HIS A 247 11.25 -31.69 -21.11
C HIS A 247 9.89 -31.83 -20.44
N SER A 248 9.84 -32.55 -19.32
CA SER A 248 8.64 -32.65 -18.50
C SER A 248 8.57 -31.49 -17.50
N ALA A 249 7.39 -31.14 -17.00
CA ALA A 249 7.26 -30.09 -15.99
C ALA A 249 6.19 -30.37 -14.94
N LEU A 250 6.45 -29.91 -13.71
CA LEU A 250 5.48 -29.83 -12.63
C LEU A 250 4.96 -28.39 -12.51
N TRP A 251 3.70 -28.25 -12.10
CA TRP A 251 3.10 -26.96 -11.78
C TRP A 251 2.30 -27.06 -10.49
N VAL A 252 2.26 -25.95 -9.75
CA VAL A 252 1.56 -25.80 -8.47
C VAL A 252 0.88 -24.45 -8.48
N GLN A 253 -0.45 -24.45 -8.42
CA GLN A 253 -1.24 -23.25 -8.19
C GLN A 253 -1.29 -22.99 -6.70
N ILE A 254 -0.67 -21.90 -6.28
CA ILE A 254 -0.55 -21.50 -4.89
C ILE A 254 -0.52 -19.97 -4.85
N SER A 255 -1.43 -19.41 -4.06
CA SER A 255 -1.65 -17.96 -3.93
C SER A 255 -0.48 -17.22 -3.30
N CYS A 256 0.33 -17.92 -2.50
CA CYS A 256 1.33 -17.33 -1.65
C CYS A 256 2.47 -18.32 -1.41
N VAL A 257 3.68 -17.90 -1.72
CA VAL A 257 4.86 -18.76 -1.68
C VAL A 257 6.09 -17.89 -1.37
N PRO A 258 7.03 -18.35 -0.51
CA PRO A 258 8.26 -17.62 -0.26
C PRO A 258 9.05 -17.41 -1.55
N ALA A 259 9.70 -16.26 -1.69
CA ALA A 259 10.43 -15.89 -2.91
C ALA A 259 11.62 -16.83 -3.22
N ASP A 260 12.10 -17.58 -2.23
CA ASP A 260 13.18 -18.56 -2.35
C ASP A 260 12.68 -19.99 -2.56
N THR A 261 11.39 -20.18 -2.88
CA THR A 261 10.80 -21.50 -3.01
C THR A 261 11.36 -22.28 -4.19
N ILE A 262 11.70 -23.54 -3.90
CA ILE A 262 12.12 -24.55 -4.88
C ILE A 262 11.17 -25.75 -4.84
N VAL A 263 10.99 -26.41 -5.99
CA VAL A 263 10.31 -27.70 -6.08
C VAL A 263 11.32 -28.83 -5.91
N VAL A 264 10.97 -29.81 -5.09
CA VAL A 264 11.75 -31.02 -4.85
C VAL A 264 10.95 -32.23 -5.31
N LEU A 265 11.56 -33.09 -6.12
CA LEU A 265 11.01 -34.37 -6.57
C LEU A 265 11.94 -35.50 -6.12
N ASP A 266 11.47 -36.35 -5.21
CA ASP A 266 12.27 -37.46 -4.65
C ASP A 266 13.68 -37.04 -4.18
N ASN A 267 13.71 -36.01 -3.34
CA ASN A 267 14.94 -35.36 -2.82
C ASN A 267 15.81 -34.65 -3.86
N GLN A 268 15.39 -34.57 -5.12
CA GLN A 268 16.11 -33.83 -6.17
C GLN A 268 15.52 -32.43 -6.34
N VAL A 269 16.36 -31.41 -6.23
CA VAL A 269 15.96 -30.01 -6.45
C VAL A 269 15.80 -29.76 -7.94
N LEU A 270 14.64 -29.23 -8.32
CA LEU A 270 14.31 -28.92 -9.70
C LEU A 270 14.51 -27.43 -10.00
N PRO A 271 14.95 -27.06 -11.23
CA PRO A 271 14.90 -25.68 -11.70
C PRO A 271 13.47 -25.15 -11.60
N THR A 272 13.27 -24.18 -10.71
CA THR A 272 11.95 -23.66 -10.31
C THR A 272 11.78 -22.22 -10.78
N THR A 273 10.61 -21.92 -11.35
CA THR A 273 10.20 -20.56 -11.72
C THR A 273 8.96 -20.20 -10.90
N LEU A 274 9.05 -19.06 -10.22
CA LEU A 274 7.94 -18.46 -9.49
C LEU A 274 7.29 -17.38 -10.34
N SER A 275 5.97 -17.41 -10.41
CA SER A 275 5.13 -16.40 -11.05
C SER A 275 3.90 -16.17 -10.17
N GLU A 276 3.15 -15.10 -10.43
CA GLU A 276 1.98 -14.75 -9.64
C GLU A 276 0.96 -15.92 -9.60
N GLY A 277 0.74 -16.48 -8.41
CA GLY A 277 -0.18 -17.60 -8.19
C GLY A 277 0.29 -18.96 -8.73
N LEU A 278 1.50 -19.08 -9.28
CA LEU A 278 1.95 -20.29 -9.97
C LEU A 278 3.45 -20.55 -9.77
N VAL A 279 3.76 -21.74 -9.24
CA VAL A 279 5.11 -22.31 -9.19
C VAL A 279 5.22 -23.36 -10.29
N THR A 280 6.27 -23.29 -11.11
CA THR A 280 6.57 -24.32 -12.11
C THR A 280 7.97 -24.85 -11.92
N ALA A 281 8.19 -26.12 -12.24
CA ALA A 281 9.52 -26.71 -12.20
C ALA A 281 9.76 -27.67 -13.36
N VAL A 282 10.95 -27.57 -13.94
CA VAL A 282 11.35 -28.41 -15.07
C VAL A 282 11.95 -29.71 -14.55
N VAL A 283 11.42 -30.84 -15.01
CA VAL A 283 11.98 -32.17 -14.77
C VAL A 283 12.87 -32.50 -15.96
N ALA A 284 14.18 -32.51 -15.72
CA ALA A 284 15.15 -32.75 -16.78
C ALA A 284 14.98 -34.15 -17.37
N ARG A 285 15.20 -34.30 -18.69
CA ARG A 285 14.99 -35.57 -19.40
C ARG A 285 15.88 -36.71 -18.87
N HIS A 286 17.01 -36.37 -18.25
CA HIS A 286 17.94 -37.35 -17.67
C HIS A 286 17.57 -37.77 -16.24
N LEU A 287 16.51 -37.21 -15.65
CA LEU A 287 15.89 -37.85 -14.49
C LEU A 287 15.23 -39.14 -15.00
N GLU A 288 15.96 -40.25 -14.92
CA GLU A 288 15.45 -41.58 -15.24
C GLU A 288 14.48 -42.03 -14.14
N LEU A 289 13.26 -41.48 -14.17
CA LEU A 289 12.18 -41.92 -13.30
C LEU A 289 11.67 -43.26 -13.82
N GLY A 290 12.02 -44.34 -13.13
CA GLY A 290 11.40 -45.65 -13.34
C GLY A 290 9.93 -45.67 -12.88
N PRO A 291 9.17 -46.73 -13.17
CA PRO A 291 7.84 -46.92 -12.59
C PRO A 291 7.90 -46.87 -11.06
N GLY A 292 7.04 -46.06 -10.43
CA GLY A 292 7.09 -45.82 -8.99
C GLY A 292 6.33 -44.57 -8.54
N SER A 293 6.33 -44.33 -7.23
CA SER A 293 5.68 -43.19 -6.58
C SER A 293 6.75 -42.26 -6.02
N TYR A 294 6.78 -41.01 -6.49
CA TYR A 294 7.82 -40.04 -6.17
C TYR A 294 7.22 -38.85 -5.40
N PRO A 295 7.69 -38.55 -4.18
CA PRO A 295 7.15 -37.42 -3.41
C PRO A 295 7.49 -36.09 -4.10
N VAL A 296 6.51 -35.19 -4.11
CA VAL A 296 6.64 -33.82 -4.64
C VAL A 296 6.45 -32.84 -3.49
N GLU A 297 7.39 -31.92 -3.31
CA GLU A 297 7.42 -30.96 -2.21
C GLU A 297 7.80 -29.55 -2.70
N LEU A 298 7.29 -28.52 -2.05
CA LEU A 298 7.86 -27.17 -2.08
C LEU A 298 8.77 -27.01 -0.87
N ARG A 299 9.90 -26.32 -1.04
CA ARG A 299 10.84 -26.03 0.06
C ARG A 299 11.32 -24.59 -0.01
N SER A 300 11.40 -23.93 1.14
CA SER A 300 11.98 -22.60 1.33
C SER A 300 13.16 -22.77 2.29
N GLU A 301 14.36 -22.43 1.83
CA GLU A 301 15.58 -22.56 2.62
C GLU A 301 15.69 -21.46 3.67
N GLN A 302 15.21 -20.26 3.36
CA GLN A 302 15.17 -19.11 4.28
C GLN A 302 14.19 -19.35 5.42
N ALA A 303 13.01 -19.90 5.13
CA ALA A 303 12.04 -20.26 6.17
C ALA A 303 12.47 -21.53 6.92
N GLY A 304 13.31 -22.39 6.33
CA GLY A 304 13.65 -23.69 6.89
C GLY A 304 12.48 -24.67 6.88
N GLU A 305 11.55 -24.51 5.94
CA GLU A 305 10.27 -25.22 5.91
C GLU A 305 10.03 -25.93 4.57
N SER A 306 9.21 -26.99 4.59
CA SER A 306 8.83 -27.75 3.39
C SER A 306 7.36 -28.17 3.43
N LEU A 307 6.67 -28.03 2.29
CA LEU A 307 5.28 -28.41 2.08
C LEU A 307 5.19 -29.59 1.10
N ARG A 308 4.78 -30.76 1.58
CA ARG A 308 4.52 -31.92 0.72
C ARG A 308 3.19 -31.77 -0.02
N LEU A 309 3.24 -31.81 -1.34
CA LEU A 309 2.09 -31.68 -2.23
C LEU A 309 1.39 -33.03 -2.46
N GLY A 310 2.16 -34.12 -2.49
CA GLY A 310 1.70 -35.49 -2.69
C GLY A 310 2.73 -36.32 -3.44
N TYR A 311 2.28 -37.22 -4.32
CA TYR A 311 3.15 -38.13 -5.08
C TYR A 311 2.85 -38.04 -6.58
N LEU A 312 3.91 -38.02 -7.38
CA LEU A 312 3.87 -38.26 -8.82
C LEU A 312 3.99 -39.77 -9.05
N GLU A 313 2.95 -40.36 -9.62
CA GLU A 313 2.92 -41.78 -9.99
C GLU A 313 3.42 -42.01 -11.42
N ILE A 314 4.54 -42.70 -11.59
CA ILE A 314 5.03 -43.16 -12.90
C ILE A 314 4.55 -44.58 -13.11
N ARG A 315 3.69 -44.76 -14.11
CA ARG A 315 3.09 -46.05 -14.50
C ARG A 315 3.98 -46.77 -15.50
N PRO A 316 3.97 -48.11 -15.50
CA PRO A 316 4.69 -48.90 -16.51
C PRO A 316 4.17 -48.68 -17.93
#